data_AF-A0A5E4NET1-F1
#
_entry.id   AF-A0A5E4NET1-F1
#
_cell.length_a   1.000
_cell.length_b   1.000
_cell.length_c   1.000
_cell.angle_alpha   90.00
_cell.angle_beta   90.00
_cell.angle_gamma   90.00
#
_symmetry.space_group_name_H-M   'P 1'
#
loop_
_entity.id
_entity.type
_entity.pdbx_description
1 polymer ?
#
loop_
_entity_poly.entity_id
_entity_poly.type
_entity_poly.pdbx_seq_one_letter_code
_entity_poly.pdbx_strand_id
1 'polypeptide(L)'
;MITDILIPFLTDNGMNDDWFQQNGGTTAHTARTMINLLRLWFLGRLISKYSDFDWPLRSPDLTPSDYFLRGYLKSRFSRSHES
;
A
#
# COMPACT_ATOMS: atom_id res chain seq x y z
N MET A 1 13.70 -4.20 0.23
CA MET A 1 12.61 -3.53 -0.52
C MET A 1 12.00 -2.37 0.27
N ILE A 2 11.39 -2.57 1.45
CA ILE A 2 10.82 -1.46 2.24
C ILE A 2 11.91 -0.48 2.71
N THR A 3 12.95 -1.00 3.37
CA THR A 3 14.06 -0.18 3.90
C THR A 3 14.95 0.39 2.81
N ASP A 4 15.08 -0.32 1.69
CA ASP A 4 16.07 0.00 0.65
C ASP A 4 15.47 0.81 -0.51
N ILE A 5 14.14 0.84 -0.64
CA ILE A 5 13.45 1.49 -1.76
C ILE A 5 12.36 2.42 -1.24
N LEU A 6 11.43 1.90 -0.43
CA LEU A 6 10.26 2.66 -0.01
C LEU A 6 10.61 3.80 0.96
N ILE A 7 11.37 3.52 2.02
CA ILE A 7 11.73 4.55 3.02
C ILE A 7 12.59 5.67 2.41
N PRO A 8 13.65 5.39 1.63
CA PRO A 8 14.40 6.43 0.94
C PRO A 8 13.51 7.28 0.03
N PHE A 9 12.66 6.63 -0.77
CA PHE A 9 11.72 7.34 -1.65
C PHE A 9 10.80 8.28 -0.87
N LEU A 10 10.18 7.80 0.21
CA LEU A 10 9.29 8.63 1.02
C LEU A 10 10.03 9.77 1.71
N THR A 11 11.26 9.52 2.15
CA THR A 11 12.11 10.55 2.78
C THR A 11 12.49 11.63 1.77
N ASP A 12 12.92 11.25 0.57
CA ASP A 12 13.32 12.15 -0.51
C ASP A 12 12.15 13.00 -1.03
N ASN A 13 10.92 12.49 -0.93
CA ASN A 13 9.71 13.20 -1.31
C ASN A 13 9.03 13.94 -0.14
N GLY A 14 9.63 13.96 1.06
CA GLY A 14 9.09 14.67 2.22
C GLY A 14 7.81 14.06 2.81
N MET A 15 7.54 12.78 2.55
CA MET A 15 6.30 12.06 2.91
C MET A 15 6.41 11.34 4.27
N ASN A 16 7.28 11.81 5.16
CA ASN A 16 7.56 11.15 6.44
C ASN A 16 6.39 11.21 7.43
N ASP A 17 5.43 12.12 7.19
CA ASP A 17 4.27 12.34 8.07
C ASP A 17 2.93 11.86 7.49
N ASP A 18 2.97 11.20 6.33
CA ASP A 18 1.78 10.74 5.64
C ASP A 18 1.22 9.42 6.19
N TRP A 19 -0.02 9.14 5.82
CA TRP A 19 -0.66 7.86 6.11
C TRP A 19 -0.29 6.82 5.06
N PHE A 20 0.11 5.65 5.54
CA PHE A 20 0.42 4.51 4.67
C PHE A 20 -0.69 3.47 4.74
N GLN A 21 -1.24 3.12 3.58
CA GLN A 21 -2.22 2.06 3.46
C GLN A 21 -1.63 0.88 2.67
N GLN A 22 -1.69 -0.30 3.25
CA GLN A 22 -1.30 -1.55 2.60
C GLN A 22 -2.52 -2.46 2.42
N ASN A 23 -2.71 -2.94 1.19
CA ASN A 23 -3.77 -3.87 0.82
C ASN A 23 -3.53 -5.19 1.56
N GLY A 24 -4.56 -5.76 2.20
CA GLY A 24 -4.46 -6.95 3.05
C GLY A 24 -4.15 -8.29 2.35
N GLY A 25 -3.46 -8.30 1.21
CA GLY A 25 -3.15 -9.49 0.41
C GLY A 25 -1.83 -10.17 0.80
N THR A 26 -1.90 -11.13 1.73
CA THR A 26 -1.01 -12.29 1.99
C THR A 26 0.52 -12.18 1.83
N THR A 27 1.24 -12.33 2.96
CA THR A 27 2.23 -13.40 3.28
C THR A 27 2.49 -13.33 4.79
N ALA A 28 1.87 -14.19 5.61
CA ALA A 28 1.65 -13.94 7.05
C ALA A 28 2.92 -13.75 7.92
N HIS A 29 4.03 -14.43 7.60
CA HIS A 29 5.25 -14.35 8.40
C HIS A 29 6.10 -13.12 8.04
N THR A 30 6.32 -12.86 6.75
CA THR A 30 6.98 -11.65 6.26
C THR A 30 6.16 -10.39 6.54
N ALA A 31 4.83 -10.50 6.43
CA ALA A 31 3.92 -9.38 6.68
C ALA A 31 3.97 -8.92 8.15
N ARG A 32 4.06 -9.81 9.15
CA ARG A 32 4.13 -9.37 10.55
C ARG A 32 5.40 -8.57 10.85
N THR A 33 6.56 -9.07 10.44
CA THR A 33 7.83 -8.35 10.60
C THR A 33 7.79 -7.02 9.86
N MET A 34 7.22 -7.00 8.66
CA MET A 34 7.07 -5.79 7.85
C MET A 34 6.12 -4.77 8.52
N ILE A 35 4.98 -5.21 9.04
CA ILE A 35 4.01 -4.33 9.72
C ILE A 35 4.63 -3.70 10.97
N ASN A 36 5.44 -4.44 11.72
CA ASN A 36 6.13 -3.88 12.88
C ASN A 36 7.14 -2.79 12.49
N LEU A 37 7.88 -2.97 11.39
CA LEU A 37 8.79 -1.94 10.87
C LEU A 37 8.02 -0.70 10.39
N LEU A 38 6.93 -0.91 9.65
CA LEU A 38 6.09 0.17 9.15
C LEU A 38 5.40 0.94 10.29
N ARG A 39 4.95 0.25 11.35
CA ARG A 39 4.39 0.89 12.55
C ARG A 39 5.39 1.84 13.20
N LEU A 40 6.65 1.42 13.34
CA LEU A 40 7.69 2.25 13.92
C LEU A 40 7.95 3.50 13.08
N TRP A 41 7.91 3.35 11.77
CA TRP A 41 8.22 4.45 10.85
C TRP A 41 7.05 5.43 10.70
N PHE A 42 5.83 4.93 10.58
CA PHE A 42 4.62 5.75 10.39
C PHE A 42 3.96 6.20 11.69
N LEU A 43 4.48 5.79 12.86
CA LEU A 43 4.07 6.26 14.19
C LEU A 43 2.56 6.19 14.44
N GLY A 44 1.91 5.09 14.06
CA GLY A 44 0.45 4.93 14.22
C GLY A 44 -0.38 5.29 12.99
N ARG A 45 0.23 5.83 11.92
CA ARG A 45 -0.43 6.19 10.66
C ARG A 45 -0.40 5.07 9.63
N LEU A 46 -0.58 3.83 10.08
CA LEU A 46 -0.55 2.63 9.25
C LEU A 46 -1.93 1.99 9.19
N ILE A 47 -2.46 1.84 7.98
CA ILE A 47 -3.71 1.12 7.68
C ILE A 47 -3.36 -0.18 6.97
N SER A 48 -3.50 -1.30 7.66
CA SER A 48 -3.14 -2.63 7.16
C SER A 48 -3.61 -3.73 8.10
N LYS A 49 -3.66 -4.96 7.60
CA LYS A 49 -3.96 -6.14 8.41
C LYS A 49 -2.93 -6.30 9.53
N TYR A 50 -3.38 -6.43 10.77
CA TYR A 50 -2.55 -6.49 11.98
C TYR A 50 -1.79 -5.19 12.32
N SER A 51 -2.14 -4.05 11.71
CA SER A 51 -1.60 -2.73 12.07
C SER A 51 -2.50 -2.01 13.09
N ASP A 52 -2.25 -0.72 13.33
CA ASP A 52 -2.98 0.09 14.32
C ASP A 52 -4.44 0.30 13.88
N PHE A 53 -4.68 0.34 12.57
CA PHE A 53 -6.01 0.29 11.97
C PHE A 53 -6.16 -1.01 11.19
N ASP A 54 -6.85 -1.98 11.80
CA ASP A 54 -7.04 -3.30 11.19
C ASP A 54 -7.95 -3.18 9.95
N TRP A 55 -7.39 -3.55 8.80
CA TRP A 55 -8.08 -3.46 7.52
C TRP A 55 -8.62 -4.84 7.10
N PRO A 56 -9.89 -4.93 6.69
CA PRO A 56 -10.52 -6.20 6.34
C PRO A 56 -9.77 -6.93 5.21
N LEU A 57 -9.69 -8.26 5.36
CA LEU A 57 -9.07 -9.13 4.38
C LEU A 57 -9.94 -9.17 3.11
N ARG A 58 -9.34 -8.86 1.95
CA ARG A 58 -10.01 -8.87 0.63
C ARG A 58 -11.12 -7.82 0.47
N SER A 59 -10.82 -6.56 0.77
CA SER A 59 -11.67 -5.42 0.37
C SER A 59 -11.03 -4.63 -0.79
N PRO A 60 -10.97 -5.20 -2.02
CA PRO A 60 -10.47 -4.48 -3.20
C PRO A 60 -11.33 -3.24 -3.53
N ASP A 61 -12.57 -3.20 -3.04
CA ASP A 61 -13.50 -2.08 -3.21
C ASP A 61 -13.11 -0.87 -2.35
N LEU A 62 -12.29 -1.08 -1.32
CA LEU A 62 -11.92 -0.05 -0.34
C LEU A 62 -10.46 0.41 -0.49
N THR A 63 -9.64 -0.22 -1.34
CA THR A 63 -8.34 0.34 -1.69
C THR A 63 -8.53 1.27 -2.90
N PRO A 64 -8.28 2.59 -2.80
CA PRO A 64 -8.38 3.49 -3.94
C PRO A 64 -7.53 3.02 -5.13
N SER A 65 -6.37 2.40 -4.86
CA SER A 65 -5.51 1.78 -5.88
C SER A 65 -6.19 0.60 -6.60
N ASP A 66 -6.78 -0.34 -5.87
CA ASP A 66 -7.37 -1.55 -6.50
C ASP A 66 -8.63 -1.22 -7.34
N TYR A 67 -9.37 -0.18 -6.97
CA TYR A 67 -10.55 0.28 -7.72
C TYR A 67 -10.17 1.25 -8.85
N PHE A 68 -9.53 2.37 -8.52
CA PHE A 68 -9.25 3.45 -9.48
C PHE A 68 -8.08 3.13 -10.39
N LEU A 69 -6.92 2.72 -9.85
CA LEU A 69 -5.73 2.48 -10.66
C LEU A 69 -5.93 1.28 -11.59
N ARG A 70 -6.55 0.19 -11.11
CA ARG A 70 -6.87 -0.96 -11.97
C ARG A 70 -7.86 -0.61 -13.07
N GLY A 71 -8.91 0.17 -12.77
CA GLY A 71 -9.88 0.64 -13.76
C GLY A 71 -9.24 1.56 -14.80
N TYR A 72 -8.44 2.52 -14.35
CA TYR A 72 -7.69 3.44 -15.20
C TYR A 72 -6.71 2.69 -16.11
N LEU A 73 -5.88 1.80 -15.56
CA LEU A 73 -4.92 1.02 -16.35
C LEU A 73 -5.64 0.16 -17.39
N LYS A 74 -6.71 -0.55 -17.02
CA LYS A 74 -7.52 -1.30 -18.00
C LYS A 74 -8.01 -0.40 -19.14
N SER A 75 -8.54 0.78 -18.82
CA SER A 75 -9.03 1.73 -19.83
C SER A 75 -7.92 2.21 -20.78
N ARG A 76 -6.70 2.44 -20.26
CA ARG A 76 -5.54 2.91 -21.04
C ARG A 76 -4.99 1.81 -21.94
N PHE A 77 -4.90 0.57 -21.44
CA PHE A 77 -4.46 -0.58 -22.23
C PHE A 77 -5.48 -0.95 -23.32
N SER A 78 -6.78 -0.90 -23.02
CA SER A 78 -7.83 -1.15 -24.02
C SER A 78 -7.78 -0.11 -25.16
N ARG A 79 -7.58 1.17 -24.85
CA ARG A 79 -7.43 2.22 -25.87
C ARG A 79 -6.20 2.05 -26.77
N SER A 80 -5.14 1.42 -26.29
CA SER A 80 -3.90 1.18 -27.06
C SER A 80 -3.94 -0.07 -27.96
N HIS A 81 -5.05 -0.82 -27.96
CA HIS A 81 -5.27 -1.99 -28.83
C HIS A 81 -6.38 -1.77 -29.87
N GLU A 82 -6.98 -0.57 -29.89
CA GLU A 82 -7.95 -0.14 -30.91
C GLU A 82 -7.36 0.89 -31.90
N SER A 83 -6.04 1.13 -31.86
CA SER A 83 -5.31 2.01 -32.80
C SER A 83 -4.42 1.22 -33.75
#